data_AF-A0A3N6RIF5-F1
#
_entry.id   AF-A0A3N6RIF5-F1
#
_cell.length_a   1.000
_cell.length_b   1.000
_cell.length_c   1.000
_cell.angle_alpha   90.00
_cell.angle_beta   90.00
_cell.angle_gamma   90.00
#
_symmetry.space_group_name_H-M   'P 1'
#
loop_
_entity.id
_entity.type
_entity.pdbx_description
1 polymer ?
#
loop_
_entity_poly.entity_id
_entity_poly.type
_entity_poly.pdbx_seq_one_letter_code
_entity_poly.pdbx_strand_id
1 'polypeptide(L)'
;EAEDGAKVVRVENLDNPYRKQTNFNSRFKLTLNKLYAWALSDYDRVVMLDADNLFLKKTDELFQCGRFCAVFINPCIFHTGLFVLQPSVEVFKDMVHELQVGRENRDGADQGFLVSYFSDLLDQPLFRPPSNGSVLSGHLRLPLGYQMDASYFYLKLRWNIPCGPNSVITFPGAVWLKPWYWWSWPVLPLGLSWHEQRRATLGYSAEMPLVIIQAVFYLGIIVVTRLARPTITKLCYRRSDRNLTTIQAGFKFIALLSVVAAYVFPFFTIPHTIHPLIGWFLYLMASFALSSIPINTLLLPTLPVLTPWFGIFGTLLVMAFPWYPDGVVRALSVFGYAFCCAPFVWVAFLKITSHLQVLIEKEVLFPRLGESGTTSGFSKLY
;
A
#
# COMPACT_ATOMS: atom_id res chain seq x y z
N GLU A 1 8.56 22.08 10.83
CA GLU A 1 7.26 22.63 11.29
C GLU A 1 7.15 24.11 10.98
N ALA A 2 7.98 24.99 11.57
CA ALA A 2 8.00 26.41 11.20
C ALA A 2 8.55 26.69 9.77
N GLU A 3 9.47 25.86 9.28
CA GLU A 3 10.09 26.03 7.95
C GLU A 3 9.10 25.89 6.77
N ASP A 4 7.99 25.16 6.94
CA ASP A 4 6.99 24.94 5.88
C ASP A 4 5.81 25.92 5.97
N GLY A 5 5.87 26.92 6.86
CA GLY A 5 4.77 27.86 7.11
C GLY A 5 3.53 27.21 7.77
N ALA A 6 3.69 26.03 8.39
CA ALA A 6 2.60 25.29 9.03
C ALA A 6 2.55 25.53 10.55
N LYS A 7 1.34 25.74 11.09
CA LYS A 7 1.07 25.79 12.53
C LYS A 7 0.53 24.43 13.00
N VAL A 8 1.25 23.73 13.86
CA VAL A 8 0.78 22.48 14.47
C VAL A 8 -0.06 22.80 15.70
N VAL A 9 -1.34 22.40 15.68
CA VAL A 9 -2.27 22.55 16.81
C VAL A 9 -2.52 21.18 17.41
N ARG A 10 -2.15 21.01 18.68
CA ARG A 10 -2.42 19.78 19.44
C ARG A 10 -3.78 19.93 20.13
N VAL A 11 -4.60 18.88 20.03
CA VAL A 11 -5.94 18.83 20.63
C VAL A 11 -6.07 17.59 21.50
N GLU A 12 -6.94 17.66 22.51
CA GLU A 12 -7.33 16.48 23.29
C GLU A 12 -8.23 15.59 22.44
N ASN A 13 -8.15 14.27 22.62
CA ASN A 13 -8.99 13.36 21.85
C ASN A 13 -10.43 13.41 22.34
N LEU A 14 -11.37 13.65 21.44
CA LEU A 14 -12.80 13.49 21.73
C LEU A 14 -13.13 12.01 21.89
N ASP A 15 -13.92 11.67 22.91
CA ASP A 15 -14.47 10.32 23.02
C ASP A 15 -15.49 10.09 21.90
N ASN A 16 -15.42 8.93 21.25
CA ASN A 16 -16.39 8.56 20.23
C ASN A 16 -17.56 7.79 20.89
N PRO A 17 -18.74 8.41 21.07
CA PRO A 17 -19.88 7.78 21.75
C PRO A 17 -20.43 6.60 20.95
N TYR A 18 -20.16 6.53 19.64
CA TYR A 18 -20.63 5.50 18.73
C TYR A 18 -19.77 4.24 18.73
N ARG A 19 -18.72 4.17 19.57
CA ARG A 19 -17.80 3.01 19.66
C ARG A 19 -18.47 1.66 19.98
N LYS A 20 -19.71 1.70 20.50
CA LYS A 20 -20.51 0.51 20.85
C LYS A 20 -21.49 0.10 19.74
N GLN A 21 -21.57 0.82 18.63
CA GLN A 21 -22.41 0.44 17.50
C GLN A 21 -21.94 -0.90 16.90
N THR A 22 -22.88 -1.71 16.41
CA THR A 22 -22.60 -3.07 15.90
C THR A 22 -21.61 -3.09 14.74
N ASN A 23 -21.63 -2.07 13.88
CA ASN A 23 -20.77 -1.95 12.70
C ASN A 23 -19.60 -0.97 12.90
N PHE A 24 -19.24 -0.66 14.15
CA PHE A 24 -18.19 0.30 14.43
C PHE A 24 -16.81 -0.23 13.99
N ASN A 25 -16.09 0.58 13.21
CA ASN A 25 -14.70 0.28 12.84
C ASN A 25 -13.74 0.96 13.80
N SER A 26 -12.80 0.22 14.38
CA SER A 26 -11.80 0.75 15.33
C SER A 26 -10.97 1.91 14.76
N ARG A 27 -10.81 2.00 13.43
CA ARG A 27 -10.14 3.13 12.76
C ARG A 27 -10.86 4.47 12.96
N PHE A 28 -12.16 4.45 13.28
CA PHE A 28 -12.98 5.65 13.51
C PHE A 28 -12.93 6.17 14.94
N LYS A 29 -12.09 5.58 15.80
CA LYS A 29 -11.97 5.99 17.20
C LYS A 29 -11.67 7.49 17.38
N LEU A 30 -10.88 8.08 16.49
CA LEU A 30 -10.39 9.46 16.62
C LEU A 30 -10.89 10.39 15.51
N THR A 31 -11.79 9.94 14.63
CA THR A 31 -12.22 10.76 13.49
C THR A 31 -12.99 12.01 13.91
N LEU A 32 -13.66 11.98 15.06
CA LEU A 32 -14.39 13.14 15.60
C LEU A 32 -13.46 14.30 16.01
N ASN A 33 -12.16 14.08 16.16
CA ASN A 33 -11.21 15.19 16.37
C ASN A 33 -11.26 16.22 15.21
N LYS A 34 -11.77 15.82 14.04
CA LYS A 34 -12.00 16.74 12.91
C LYS A 34 -12.92 17.91 13.28
N LEU A 35 -13.79 17.75 14.28
CA LEU A 35 -14.70 18.81 14.74
C LEU A 35 -13.96 20.01 15.33
N TYR A 36 -12.72 19.84 15.81
CA TYR A 36 -11.90 20.96 16.28
C TYR A 36 -11.62 22.01 15.20
N ALA A 37 -11.85 21.70 13.92
CA ALA A 37 -11.79 22.69 12.84
C ALA A 37 -12.68 23.92 13.10
N TRP A 38 -13.84 23.72 13.74
CA TRP A 38 -14.74 24.83 14.11
C TRP A 38 -14.24 25.64 15.30
N ALA A 39 -13.31 25.11 16.11
CA ALA A 39 -12.70 25.85 17.22
C ALA A 39 -11.56 26.79 16.78
N LEU A 40 -11.20 26.79 15.49
CA LEU A 40 -10.15 27.64 14.92
C LEU A 40 -10.64 29.10 14.70
N SER A 41 -11.18 29.74 15.75
CA SER A 41 -11.81 31.07 15.68
C SER A 41 -10.87 32.23 15.31
N ASP A 42 -9.56 31.99 15.26
CA ASP A 42 -8.57 32.94 14.77
C ASP A 42 -8.61 33.12 13.23
N TYR A 43 -9.39 32.29 12.52
CA TYR A 43 -9.51 32.31 11.07
C TYR A 43 -10.95 32.64 10.64
N ASP A 44 -11.11 33.51 9.64
CA ASP A 44 -12.42 33.83 9.07
C ASP A 44 -13.03 32.66 8.28
N ARG A 45 -12.16 31.86 7.66
CA ARG A 45 -12.48 30.73 6.79
C ARG A 45 -11.40 29.66 6.86
N VAL A 46 -11.83 28.40 6.91
CA VAL A 46 -10.96 27.24 6.90
C VAL A 46 -11.41 26.29 5.79
N VAL A 47 -10.47 25.87 4.95
CA VAL A 47 -10.65 24.72 4.04
C VAL A 47 -10.05 23.51 4.73
N MET A 48 -10.90 22.64 5.26
CA MET A 48 -10.49 21.35 5.83
C MET A 48 -10.18 20.37 4.70
N LEU A 49 -9.09 19.63 4.85
CA LEU A 49 -8.63 18.64 3.90
C LEU A 49 -8.12 17.40 4.63
N ASP A 50 -8.60 16.22 4.23
CA ASP A 50 -8.00 14.97 4.68
C ASP A 50 -6.61 14.79 4.05
N ALA A 51 -5.70 14.14 4.77
CA ALA A 51 -4.30 13.97 4.36
C ALA A 51 -4.10 13.15 3.07
N ASP A 52 -5.16 12.54 2.54
CA ASP A 52 -5.19 11.77 1.31
C ASP A 52 -5.87 12.51 0.15
N ASN A 53 -5.75 13.84 0.12
CA ASN A 53 -6.14 14.68 -1.00
C ASN A 53 -4.94 15.30 -1.72
N LEU A 54 -5.09 15.57 -3.01
CA LEU A 54 -4.10 16.19 -3.87
C LEU A 54 -4.71 17.35 -4.66
N PHE A 55 -4.22 18.56 -4.44
CA PHE A 55 -4.54 19.72 -5.29
C PHE A 55 -3.77 19.65 -6.61
N LEU A 56 -4.50 19.68 -7.72
CA LEU A 56 -3.98 19.78 -9.09
C LEU A 56 -3.82 21.23 -9.55
N LYS A 57 -4.60 22.13 -8.96
CA LYS A 57 -4.65 23.56 -9.28
C LYS A 57 -4.88 24.35 -8.00
N LYS A 58 -4.54 25.63 -8.04
CA LYS A 58 -4.88 26.60 -6.99
C LYS A 58 -6.41 26.74 -6.89
N THR A 59 -6.95 26.74 -5.66
CA THR A 59 -8.40 26.78 -5.39
C THR A 59 -8.76 27.84 -4.35
N ASP A 60 -8.15 29.02 -4.42
CA ASP A 60 -8.38 30.11 -3.45
C ASP A 60 -9.84 30.58 -3.43
N GLU A 61 -10.57 30.38 -4.53
CA GLU A 61 -11.98 30.70 -4.62
C GLU A 61 -12.83 29.94 -3.59
N LEU A 62 -12.36 28.80 -3.06
CA LEU A 62 -13.04 28.09 -1.97
C LEU A 62 -13.19 28.96 -0.71
N PHE A 63 -12.29 29.91 -0.45
CA PHE A 63 -12.40 30.84 0.67
C PHE A 63 -13.56 31.84 0.52
N GLN A 64 -14.15 31.96 -0.67
CA GLN A 64 -15.35 32.77 -0.91
C GLN A 64 -16.64 32.02 -0.55
N CYS A 65 -16.54 30.76 -0.13
CA CYS A 65 -17.70 30.00 0.30
C CYS A 65 -18.24 30.50 1.65
N GLY A 66 -19.50 30.15 1.94
CA GLY A 66 -20.21 30.64 3.12
C GLY A 66 -19.83 29.92 4.42
N ARG A 67 -20.84 29.54 5.22
CA ARG A 67 -20.69 28.97 6.56
C ARG A 67 -20.20 27.53 6.56
N PHE A 68 -20.71 26.70 5.65
CA PHE A 68 -20.28 25.31 5.47
C PHE A 68 -20.53 24.90 4.03
N CYS A 69 -19.52 24.32 3.40
CA CYS A 69 -19.59 23.91 2.01
C CYS A 69 -18.86 22.59 1.79
N ALA A 70 -19.52 21.61 1.16
CA ALA A 70 -18.94 20.29 0.93
C ALA A 70 -19.37 19.73 -0.43
N VAL A 71 -18.60 18.77 -0.94
CA VAL A 71 -18.89 18.07 -2.20
C VAL A 71 -19.74 16.84 -1.92
N PHE A 72 -20.74 16.59 -2.76
CA PHE A 72 -21.61 15.41 -2.67
C PHE A 72 -20.97 14.20 -3.37
N ILE A 73 -20.77 13.09 -2.63
CA ILE A 73 -20.29 11.80 -3.19
C ILE A 73 -21.40 11.02 -3.88
N ASN A 74 -22.63 11.26 -3.46
CA ASN A 74 -23.83 10.74 -4.08
C ASN A 74 -24.95 11.78 -3.87
N PRO A 75 -26.13 11.61 -4.48
CA PRO A 75 -27.17 12.62 -4.41
C PRO A 75 -27.60 13.02 -2.99
N CYS A 76 -27.37 12.20 -1.96
CA CYS A 76 -27.86 12.43 -0.60
C CYS A 76 -26.76 12.71 0.44
N ILE A 77 -25.50 12.36 0.15
CA ILE A 77 -24.42 12.35 1.13
C ILE A 77 -23.25 13.19 0.60
N PHE A 78 -22.78 14.12 1.42
CA PHE A 78 -21.53 14.83 1.19
C PHE A 78 -20.33 14.12 1.79
N HIS A 79 -19.17 14.27 1.15
CA HIS A 79 -17.91 13.78 1.67
C HIS A 79 -17.36 14.78 2.67
N THR A 80 -16.71 14.28 3.73
CA THR A 80 -16.02 15.13 4.69
C THR A 80 -14.53 15.31 4.38
N GLY A 81 -14.04 14.69 3.32
CA GLY A 81 -12.62 14.74 2.92
C GLY A 81 -12.13 16.09 2.42
N LEU A 82 -13.04 16.92 1.89
CA LEU A 82 -12.82 18.35 1.69
C LEU A 82 -14.09 19.10 2.02
N PHE A 83 -13.99 20.10 2.89
CA PHE A 83 -15.06 21.06 3.11
C PHE A 83 -14.53 22.43 3.52
N VAL A 84 -15.30 23.46 3.23
CA VAL A 84 -15.06 24.82 3.69
C VAL A 84 -15.96 25.07 4.89
N LEU A 85 -15.45 25.75 5.90
CA LEU A 85 -16.22 26.15 7.07
C LEU A 85 -15.87 27.57 7.53
N GLN A 86 -16.84 28.22 8.15
CA GLN A 86 -16.63 29.37 9.03
C GLN A 86 -16.43 28.87 10.48
N PRO A 87 -15.27 29.09 11.10
CA PRO A 87 -15.05 28.68 12.47
C PRO A 87 -16.01 29.41 13.42
N SER A 88 -16.52 28.68 14.42
CA SER A 88 -17.38 29.21 15.48
C SER A 88 -17.29 28.26 16.68
N VAL A 89 -16.87 28.82 17.81
CA VAL A 89 -16.77 28.08 19.08
C VAL A 89 -18.16 27.65 19.54
N GLU A 90 -19.20 28.41 19.22
CA GLU A 90 -20.60 28.08 19.49
C GLU A 90 -21.01 26.82 18.72
N VAL A 91 -20.75 26.76 17.41
CA VAL A 91 -21.05 25.57 16.59
C VAL A 91 -20.22 24.37 17.05
N PHE A 92 -18.95 24.56 17.43
CA PHE A 92 -18.13 23.49 18.00
C PHE A 92 -18.74 22.92 19.28
N LYS A 93 -19.11 23.77 20.24
CA LYS A 93 -19.73 23.35 21.51
C LYS A 93 -21.06 22.65 21.29
N ASP A 94 -21.86 23.15 20.35
CA ASP A 94 -23.12 22.54 19.97
C ASP A 94 -22.91 21.14 19.37
N MET A 95 -21.97 20.96 18.43
CA MET A 95 -21.62 19.63 17.91
C MET A 95 -21.14 18.68 19.01
N VAL A 96 -20.34 19.14 19.97
CA VAL A 96 -19.91 18.32 21.12
C VAL A 96 -21.10 17.94 22.00
N HIS A 97 -22.05 18.85 22.21
CA HIS A 97 -23.30 18.55 22.93
C HIS A 97 -24.15 17.51 22.18
N GLU A 98 -24.31 17.64 20.87
CA GLU A 98 -25.05 16.72 20.01
C GLU A 98 -24.46 15.30 20.03
N LEU A 99 -23.13 15.17 20.14
CA LEU A 99 -22.47 13.88 20.39
C LEU A 99 -22.87 13.27 21.75
N GLN A 100 -22.98 14.07 22.80
CA GLN A 100 -23.32 13.61 24.15
C GLN A 100 -24.77 13.17 24.27
N VAL A 101 -25.69 13.87 23.62
CA VAL A 101 -27.13 13.52 23.63
C VAL A 101 -27.47 12.40 22.64
N GLY A 102 -26.49 11.93 21.85
CA GLY A 102 -26.62 10.74 21.02
C GLY A 102 -27.29 10.99 19.68
N ARG A 103 -27.00 12.13 19.02
CA ARG A 103 -27.43 12.38 17.63
C ARG A 103 -27.17 11.17 16.74
N GLU A 104 -28.08 10.90 15.81
CA GLU A 104 -27.92 9.80 14.85
C GLU A 104 -26.62 9.95 14.05
N ASN A 105 -25.82 8.89 14.04
CA ASN A 105 -24.63 8.76 13.22
C ASN A 105 -24.58 7.34 12.64
N ARG A 106 -24.69 7.24 11.31
CA ARG A 106 -24.84 5.96 10.60
C ARG A 106 -23.55 5.17 10.44
N ASP A 107 -22.39 5.84 10.36
CA ASP A 107 -21.10 5.19 10.17
C ASP A 107 -20.23 5.19 11.43
N GLY A 108 -20.66 5.88 12.47
CA GLY A 108 -19.94 6.04 13.73
C GLY A 108 -18.67 6.89 13.60
N ALA A 109 -18.51 7.65 12.52
CA ALA A 109 -17.35 8.46 12.18
C ALA A 109 -17.71 9.94 11.99
N ASP A 110 -16.75 10.75 11.51
CA ASP A 110 -16.99 12.17 11.20
C ASP A 110 -17.97 12.37 10.06
N GLN A 111 -17.93 11.51 9.03
CA GLN A 111 -18.80 11.62 7.86
C GLN A 111 -20.28 11.48 8.22
N GLY A 112 -20.67 10.41 8.90
CA GLY A 112 -22.07 10.22 9.32
C GLY A 112 -22.55 11.27 10.31
N PHE A 113 -21.68 11.74 11.22
CA PHE A 113 -22.03 12.81 12.16
C PHE A 113 -22.26 14.14 11.43
N LEU A 114 -21.31 14.59 10.61
CA LEU A 114 -21.41 15.88 9.92
C LEU A 114 -22.59 15.90 8.95
N VAL A 115 -22.86 14.79 8.25
CA VAL A 115 -24.03 14.67 7.36
C VAL A 115 -25.35 14.77 8.12
N SER A 116 -25.41 14.23 9.34
CA SER A 116 -26.57 14.33 10.23
C SER A 116 -26.73 15.74 10.83
N TYR A 117 -25.62 16.41 11.13
CA TYR A 117 -25.60 17.75 11.72
C TYR A 117 -25.94 18.86 10.71
N PHE A 118 -25.35 18.81 9.51
CA PHE A 118 -25.62 19.73 8.39
C PHE A 118 -26.58 19.11 7.37
N SER A 119 -27.70 18.58 7.85
CA SER A 119 -28.66 17.83 7.01
C SER A 119 -29.34 18.70 5.95
N ASP A 120 -29.43 20.01 6.19
CA ASP A 120 -30.00 20.99 5.26
C ASP A 120 -29.13 21.22 4.02
N LEU A 121 -27.83 20.84 4.05
CA LEU A 121 -26.90 21.06 2.94
C LEU A 121 -27.38 20.45 1.62
N LEU A 122 -28.18 19.38 1.68
CA LEU A 122 -28.76 18.73 0.50
C LEU A 122 -29.60 19.71 -0.35
N ASP A 123 -30.35 20.57 0.32
CA ASP A 123 -31.29 21.52 -0.30
C ASP A 123 -30.64 22.88 -0.64
N GLN A 124 -29.35 23.05 -0.32
CA GLN A 124 -28.63 24.29 -0.53
C GLN A 124 -28.23 24.53 -1.99
N PRO A 125 -28.02 25.79 -2.42
CA PRO A 125 -27.59 26.07 -3.79
C PRO A 125 -26.15 25.63 -4.04
N LEU A 126 -25.83 25.43 -5.33
CA LEU A 126 -24.46 25.11 -5.76
C LEU A 126 -23.57 26.36 -5.67
N PHE A 127 -22.38 26.19 -5.09
CA PHE A 127 -21.35 27.21 -5.02
C PHE A 127 -20.93 27.66 -6.43
N ARG A 128 -21.02 28.97 -6.66
CA ARG A 128 -20.47 29.65 -7.83
C ARG A 128 -19.62 30.83 -7.34
N PRO A 129 -18.30 30.80 -7.55
CA PRO A 129 -17.42 31.84 -7.03
C PRO A 129 -17.77 33.18 -7.68
N PRO A 130 -18.01 34.25 -6.90
CA PRO A 130 -18.32 35.56 -7.45
C PRO A 130 -17.07 36.26 -8.01
N SER A 131 -17.20 36.88 -9.18
CA SER A 131 -16.08 37.51 -9.89
C SER A 131 -15.46 38.72 -9.16
N ASN A 132 -16.20 39.32 -8.23
CA ASN A 132 -15.74 40.47 -7.43
C ASN A 132 -14.98 40.05 -6.15
N GLY A 133 -14.84 38.74 -5.90
CA GLY A 133 -14.16 38.21 -4.72
C GLY A 133 -14.95 38.29 -3.41
N SER A 134 -16.24 38.65 -3.45
CA SER A 134 -17.07 38.71 -2.24
C SER A 134 -17.27 37.32 -1.63
N VAL A 135 -17.40 37.25 -0.31
CA VAL A 135 -17.72 36.00 0.38
C VAL A 135 -19.24 35.78 0.36
N LEU A 136 -19.68 34.58 -0.01
CA LEU A 136 -21.08 34.19 0.00
C LEU A 136 -21.57 33.89 1.42
N SER A 137 -22.88 33.96 1.65
CA SER A 137 -23.52 33.65 2.92
C SER A 137 -24.24 32.30 2.90
N GLY A 138 -24.39 31.66 4.06
CA GLY A 138 -25.13 30.42 4.21
C GLY A 138 -24.34 29.16 3.84
N HIS A 139 -25.02 28.03 3.78
CA HIS A 139 -24.43 26.75 3.41
C HIS A 139 -24.51 26.54 1.89
N LEU A 140 -23.51 25.92 1.28
CA LEU A 140 -23.46 25.77 -0.19
C LEU A 140 -22.90 24.41 -0.61
N ARG A 141 -23.46 23.82 -1.66
CA ARG A 141 -22.92 22.58 -2.23
C ARG A 141 -21.75 22.88 -3.14
N LEU A 142 -20.62 22.21 -2.95
CA LEU A 142 -19.47 22.35 -3.84
C LEU A 142 -19.63 21.44 -5.07
N PRO A 143 -19.27 21.91 -6.29
CA PRO A 143 -19.16 21.06 -7.48
C PRO A 143 -18.21 19.87 -7.31
N LEU A 144 -18.50 18.75 -7.98
CA LEU A 144 -17.69 17.51 -7.87
C LEU A 144 -16.21 17.72 -8.24
N GLY A 145 -15.91 18.66 -9.13
CA GLY A 145 -14.55 19.03 -9.51
C GLY A 145 -13.69 19.63 -8.38
N TYR A 146 -14.24 19.94 -7.21
CA TYR A 146 -13.46 20.28 -6.02
C TYR A 146 -13.13 19.08 -5.15
N GLN A 147 -13.66 17.89 -5.46
CA GLN A 147 -13.35 16.69 -4.71
C GLN A 147 -13.61 15.44 -5.55
N MET A 148 -12.64 15.12 -6.41
CA MET A 148 -12.73 14.03 -7.38
C MET A 148 -12.27 12.73 -6.74
N ASP A 149 -13.20 11.83 -6.44
CA ASP A 149 -12.89 10.50 -5.93
C ASP A 149 -12.07 9.69 -6.94
N ALA A 150 -10.87 9.24 -6.55
CA ALA A 150 -9.98 8.42 -7.36
C ALA A 150 -10.63 7.11 -7.88
N SER A 151 -11.61 6.56 -7.17
CA SER A 151 -12.34 5.35 -7.59
C SER A 151 -13.08 5.55 -8.91
N TYR A 152 -13.63 6.73 -9.16
CA TYR A 152 -14.29 7.05 -10.43
C TYR A 152 -13.32 7.02 -11.61
N PHE A 153 -12.08 7.48 -11.40
CA PHE A 153 -11.04 7.35 -12.40
C PHE A 153 -10.69 5.88 -12.63
N TYR A 154 -10.46 5.09 -11.58
CA TYR A 154 -10.01 3.71 -11.77
C TYR A 154 -11.02 2.83 -12.50
N LEU A 155 -12.33 3.12 -12.43
CA LEU A 155 -13.34 2.40 -13.20
C LEU A 155 -13.24 2.65 -14.71
N LYS A 156 -12.88 3.87 -15.13
CA LYS A 156 -12.88 4.30 -16.54
C LYS A 156 -11.50 4.59 -17.12
N LEU A 157 -10.46 4.61 -16.29
CA LEU A 157 -9.10 5.07 -16.58
C LEU A 157 -9.03 6.46 -17.21
N ARG A 158 -10.06 7.27 -17.01
CA ARG A 158 -10.16 8.66 -17.46
C ARG A 158 -11.11 9.42 -16.54
N TRP A 159 -10.84 10.70 -16.36
CA TRP A 159 -11.76 11.57 -15.64
C TRP A 159 -12.99 11.87 -16.49
N ASN A 160 -14.17 11.70 -15.88
CA ASN A 160 -15.45 12.13 -16.43
C ASN A 160 -16.23 12.84 -15.33
N ILE A 161 -15.82 14.08 -15.03
CA ILE A 161 -16.41 14.89 -13.97
C ILE A 161 -17.45 15.84 -14.59
N PRO A 162 -18.71 15.82 -14.13
CA PRO A 162 -19.79 16.54 -14.77
C PRO A 162 -19.74 18.07 -14.55
N CYS A 163 -19.12 18.54 -13.46
CA CYS A 163 -19.09 19.95 -13.11
C CYS A 163 -17.92 20.31 -12.20
N GLY A 164 -17.47 21.58 -12.27
CA GLY A 164 -16.40 22.13 -11.43
C GLY A 164 -15.04 22.24 -12.12
N PRO A 165 -14.02 22.75 -11.42
CA PRO A 165 -12.72 23.12 -12.03
C PRO A 165 -11.74 21.95 -12.22
N ASN A 166 -12.09 20.75 -11.77
CA ASN A 166 -11.22 19.56 -11.72
C ASN A 166 -9.88 19.86 -11.04
N SER A 167 -9.95 20.13 -9.74
CA SER A 167 -8.89 20.79 -8.97
C SER A 167 -8.36 19.96 -7.81
N VAL A 168 -9.13 19.01 -7.26
CA VAL A 168 -8.70 18.19 -6.12
C VAL A 168 -9.04 16.74 -6.38
N ILE A 169 -8.07 15.83 -6.20
CA ILE A 169 -8.28 14.39 -6.17
C ILE A 169 -8.31 13.93 -4.72
N THR A 170 -9.28 13.10 -4.36
CA THR A 170 -9.32 12.40 -3.06
C THR A 170 -9.03 10.92 -3.25
N PHE A 171 -8.25 10.33 -2.35
CA PHE A 171 -7.90 8.92 -2.37
C PHE A 171 -8.53 8.15 -1.20
N PRO A 172 -9.87 7.97 -1.14
CA PRO A 172 -10.57 7.42 0.03
C PRO A 172 -10.36 5.91 0.25
N GLY A 173 -9.60 5.26 -0.63
CA GLY A 173 -9.36 3.81 -0.63
C GLY A 173 -8.67 3.27 0.62
N ALA A 174 -8.53 1.95 0.66
CA ALA A 174 -7.85 1.23 1.74
C ALA A 174 -6.42 1.76 1.95
N VAL A 175 -5.90 1.59 3.17
CA VAL A 175 -4.58 2.13 3.56
C VAL A 175 -3.49 1.68 2.57
N TRP A 176 -3.48 0.42 2.13
CA TRP A 176 -2.48 -0.10 1.19
C TRP A 176 -2.64 0.37 -0.28
N LEU A 177 -3.72 1.08 -0.61
CA LEU A 177 -4.01 1.66 -1.93
C LEU A 177 -3.71 3.16 -1.98
N LYS A 178 -3.12 3.72 -0.93
CA LYS A 178 -2.80 5.15 -0.86
C LYS A 178 -1.70 5.50 -1.87
N PRO A 179 -1.71 6.73 -2.40
CA PRO A 179 -0.90 7.08 -3.56
C PRO A 179 0.59 7.26 -3.25
N TRP A 180 0.96 7.45 -1.98
CA TRP A 180 2.35 7.66 -1.57
C TRP A 180 3.22 6.40 -1.56
N TYR A 181 2.63 5.21 -1.72
CA TYR A 181 3.40 3.98 -1.71
C TYR A 181 4.21 3.78 -2.99
N TRP A 182 5.41 3.23 -2.86
CA TRP A 182 6.28 2.93 -3.99
C TRP A 182 5.68 1.92 -4.98
N TRP A 183 4.72 1.09 -4.56
CA TRP A 183 4.00 0.19 -5.47
C TRP A 183 2.81 0.85 -6.17
N SER A 184 2.52 2.13 -5.87
CA SER A 184 1.32 2.82 -6.35
C SER A 184 1.21 2.82 -7.88
N TRP A 185 2.31 2.98 -8.61
CA TRP A 185 2.34 2.84 -10.07
C TRP A 185 3.21 1.63 -10.48
N PRO A 186 2.81 0.79 -11.44
CA PRO A 186 1.65 0.94 -12.32
C PRO A 186 0.32 0.49 -11.71
N VAL A 187 0.27 -0.10 -10.52
CA VAL A 187 -0.96 -0.72 -9.94
C VAL A 187 -2.18 0.22 -10.01
N LEU A 188 -2.03 1.43 -9.51
CA LEU A 188 -3.00 2.53 -9.46
C LEU A 188 -2.44 3.75 -10.20
N PRO A 189 -2.86 4.00 -11.46
CA PRO A 189 -2.22 5.01 -12.31
C PRO A 189 -2.16 6.43 -11.74
N LEU A 190 -3.15 6.86 -10.95
CA LEU A 190 -3.15 8.20 -10.32
C LEU A 190 -2.07 8.37 -9.24
N GLY A 191 -1.44 7.28 -8.77
CA GLY A 191 -0.25 7.37 -7.92
C GLY A 191 0.87 8.17 -8.59
N LEU A 192 0.96 8.15 -9.92
CA LEU A 192 1.97 8.93 -10.63
C LEU A 192 1.79 10.43 -10.41
N SER A 193 0.55 10.95 -10.48
CA SER A 193 0.27 12.38 -10.23
C SER A 193 0.65 12.81 -8.81
N TRP A 194 0.47 11.94 -7.82
CA TRP A 194 0.93 12.20 -6.45
C TRP A 194 2.46 12.29 -6.37
N HIS A 195 3.15 11.33 -6.98
CA HIS A 195 4.60 11.28 -6.99
C HIS A 195 5.25 12.38 -7.84
N GLU A 196 4.56 12.87 -8.88
CA GLU A 196 4.96 14.06 -9.64
C GLU A 196 4.88 15.32 -8.78
N GLN A 197 3.78 15.51 -8.05
CA GLN A 197 3.65 16.64 -7.13
C GLN A 197 4.70 16.58 -6.01
N ARG A 198 4.89 15.40 -5.40
CA ARG A 198 5.93 15.20 -4.37
C ARG A 198 7.32 15.53 -4.92
N ARG A 199 7.64 15.11 -6.15
CA ARG A 199 8.92 15.42 -6.80
C ARG A 199 9.12 16.93 -6.95
N ALA A 200 8.07 17.66 -7.28
CA ALA A 200 8.11 19.11 -7.48
C ALA A 200 8.21 19.91 -6.17
N THR A 201 7.65 19.41 -5.06
CA THR A 201 7.59 20.14 -3.79
C THR A 201 8.61 19.68 -2.75
N LEU A 202 8.66 18.39 -2.44
CA LEU A 202 9.46 17.81 -1.36
C LEU A 202 10.70 17.06 -1.85
N GLY A 203 10.64 16.51 -3.06
CA GLY A 203 11.65 15.60 -3.60
C GLY A 203 11.65 14.22 -2.92
N TYR A 204 12.77 13.49 -3.09
CA TYR A 204 13.01 12.16 -2.52
C TYR A 204 14.36 12.08 -1.79
N SER A 205 15.01 13.23 -1.55
CA SER A 205 16.38 13.31 -1.05
C SER A 205 16.57 12.64 0.30
N ALA A 206 15.56 12.70 1.17
CA ALA A 206 15.59 12.09 2.50
C ALA A 206 15.70 10.55 2.43
N GLU A 207 15.06 9.92 1.45
CA GLU A 207 15.03 8.47 1.29
C GLU A 207 16.18 7.93 0.43
N MET A 208 16.82 8.77 -0.40
CA MET A 208 17.87 8.35 -1.34
C MET A 208 19.08 7.64 -0.69
N PRO A 209 19.62 8.07 0.49
CA PRO A 209 20.73 7.36 1.11
C PRO A 209 20.40 5.90 1.42
N LEU A 210 19.20 5.63 1.94
CA LEU A 210 18.75 4.27 2.23
C LEU A 210 18.56 3.45 0.95
N VAL A 211 18.01 4.05 -0.10
CA VAL A 211 17.88 3.43 -1.43
C VAL A 211 19.24 3.00 -1.99
N ILE A 212 20.26 3.86 -1.90
CA ILE A 212 21.61 3.56 -2.39
C ILE A 212 22.25 2.44 -1.57
N ILE A 213 22.14 2.49 -0.24
CA ILE A 213 22.65 1.44 0.66
C ILE A 213 21.99 0.09 0.32
N GLN A 214 20.67 0.06 0.16
CA GLN A 214 19.94 -1.14 -0.24
C GLN A 214 20.41 -1.66 -1.59
N ALA A 215 20.56 -0.79 -2.59
CA ALA A 215 21.03 -1.18 -3.91
C ALA A 215 22.44 -1.80 -3.89
N VAL A 216 23.38 -1.17 -3.17
CA VAL A 216 24.75 -1.69 -3.00
C VAL A 216 24.73 -3.02 -2.25
N PHE A 217 23.92 -3.15 -1.21
CA PHE A 217 23.79 -4.39 -0.44
C PHE A 217 23.26 -5.55 -1.29
N TYR A 218 22.20 -5.32 -2.06
CA TYR A 218 21.64 -6.35 -2.96
C TYR A 218 22.61 -6.72 -4.08
N LEU A 219 23.33 -5.75 -4.64
CA LEU A 219 24.40 -6.01 -5.61
C LEU A 219 25.52 -6.85 -4.98
N GLY A 220 25.92 -6.52 -3.76
CA GLY A 220 26.89 -7.28 -2.98
C GLY A 220 26.47 -8.73 -2.78
N ILE A 221 25.21 -8.98 -2.41
CA ILE A 221 24.65 -10.34 -2.30
C ILE A 221 24.77 -11.09 -3.63
N ILE A 222 24.38 -10.47 -4.75
CA ILE A 222 24.46 -11.09 -6.07
C ILE A 222 25.90 -11.46 -6.42
N VAL A 223 26.86 -10.55 -6.17
CA VAL A 223 28.27 -10.81 -6.45
C VAL A 223 28.81 -11.93 -5.57
N VAL A 224 28.56 -11.89 -4.27
CA VAL A 224 29.02 -12.91 -3.32
C VAL A 224 28.43 -14.28 -3.65
N THR A 225 27.14 -14.37 -3.95
CA THR A 225 26.49 -15.66 -4.24
C THR A 225 26.92 -16.23 -5.59
N ARG A 226 27.34 -15.39 -6.55
CA ARG A 226 27.94 -15.83 -7.83
C ARG A 226 29.37 -16.32 -7.68
N LEU A 227 30.15 -15.73 -6.78
CA LEU A 227 31.56 -16.08 -6.55
C LEU A 227 31.74 -17.21 -5.53
N ALA A 228 30.81 -17.35 -4.59
CA ALA A 228 30.83 -18.41 -3.59
C ALA A 228 30.67 -19.77 -4.27
N ARG A 229 31.52 -20.73 -3.89
CA ARG A 229 31.32 -22.12 -4.31
C ARG A 229 30.03 -22.66 -3.68
N PRO A 230 29.17 -23.36 -4.44
CA PRO A 230 27.99 -23.97 -3.87
C PRO A 230 28.41 -24.98 -2.80
N THR A 231 28.06 -24.68 -1.55
CA THR A 231 28.42 -25.51 -0.41
C THR A 231 27.12 -26.00 0.19
N ILE A 232 26.88 -27.31 0.11
CA ILE A 232 25.83 -27.92 0.92
C ILE A 232 26.26 -27.75 2.37
N THR A 233 25.53 -26.93 3.13
CA THR A 233 25.67 -26.93 4.58
C THR A 233 25.48 -28.35 5.07
N LYS A 234 26.56 -28.97 5.59
CA LYS A 234 26.56 -30.30 6.23
C LYS A 234 25.74 -30.28 7.54
N LEU A 235 24.47 -29.88 7.47
CA LEU A 235 23.59 -29.72 8.64
C LEU A 235 22.90 -31.03 9.04
N CYS A 236 23.09 -32.11 8.27
CA CYS A 236 22.55 -33.44 8.55
C CYS A 236 23.62 -34.44 8.99
N TYR A 237 24.55 -34.03 9.84
CA TYR A 237 25.46 -34.99 10.47
C TYR A 237 25.15 -35.14 11.96
N ARG A 238 24.81 -36.39 12.32
CA ARG A 238 24.82 -36.96 13.68
C ARG A 238 23.55 -36.84 14.52
N ARG A 239 22.43 -37.50 14.13
CA ARG A 239 21.47 -37.99 15.14
C ARG A 239 20.52 -39.10 14.63
N SER A 240 20.53 -40.21 15.37
CA SER A 240 19.59 -41.34 15.48
C SER A 240 18.37 -41.41 14.53
N ASP A 241 18.21 -42.57 13.89
CA ASP A 241 17.18 -42.98 12.90
C ASP A 241 15.71 -42.60 13.18
N ARG A 242 15.33 -42.30 14.43
CA ARG A 242 13.92 -42.21 14.83
C ARG A 242 13.19 -40.92 14.39
N ASN A 243 13.93 -39.89 13.97
CA ASN A 243 13.40 -38.57 13.58
C ASN A 243 13.76 -38.15 12.14
N LEU A 244 14.30 -39.05 11.31
CA LEU A 244 14.83 -38.70 9.98
C LEU A 244 13.77 -38.08 9.07
N THR A 245 12.56 -38.63 9.03
CA THR A 245 11.45 -38.12 8.21
C THR A 245 11.01 -36.72 8.65
N THR A 246 10.97 -36.45 9.95
CA THR A 246 10.64 -35.13 10.52
C THR A 246 11.72 -34.10 10.18
N ILE A 247 13.00 -34.48 10.27
CA ILE A 247 14.12 -33.60 9.91
C ILE A 247 14.10 -33.27 8.41
N GLN A 248 13.84 -34.26 7.55
CA GLN A 248 13.73 -34.07 6.10
C GLN A 248 12.54 -33.16 5.74
N ALA A 249 11.38 -33.36 6.36
CA ALA A 249 10.23 -32.49 6.19
C ALA A 249 10.54 -31.06 6.67
N GLY A 250 11.23 -30.91 7.81
CA GLY A 250 11.70 -29.62 8.32
C GLY A 250 12.65 -28.91 7.36
N PHE A 251 13.62 -29.62 6.77
CA PHE A 251 14.54 -29.06 5.78
C PHE A 251 13.80 -28.56 4.53
N LYS A 252 12.88 -29.36 3.98
CA LYS A 252 12.03 -28.92 2.85
C LYS A 252 11.22 -27.68 3.17
N PHE A 253 10.63 -27.65 4.37
CA PHE A 253 9.86 -26.50 4.83
C PHE A 253 10.73 -25.24 4.92
N ILE A 254 11.92 -25.33 5.51
CA ILE A 254 12.88 -24.21 5.60
C ILE A 254 13.31 -23.75 4.20
N ALA A 255 13.59 -24.68 3.30
CA ALA A 255 13.97 -24.36 1.92
C ALA A 255 12.85 -23.59 1.19
N LEU A 256 11.60 -24.07 1.28
CA LEU A 256 10.45 -23.38 0.69
C LEU A 256 10.19 -22.02 1.34
N LEU A 257 10.29 -21.95 2.67
CA LEU A 257 10.14 -20.70 3.41
C LEU A 257 11.20 -19.67 3.00
N SER A 258 12.45 -20.11 2.76
CA SER A 258 13.52 -19.22 2.29
C SER A 258 13.24 -18.63 0.91
N VAL A 259 12.65 -19.43 -0.01
CA VAL A 259 12.23 -18.95 -1.33
C VAL A 259 11.08 -17.95 -1.19
N VAL A 260 10.06 -18.25 -0.37
CA VAL A 260 8.93 -17.32 -0.14
C VAL A 260 9.42 -16.02 0.51
N ALA A 261 10.29 -16.12 1.52
CA ALA A 261 10.86 -14.98 2.22
C ALA A 261 11.65 -14.06 1.26
N ALA A 262 12.33 -14.61 0.26
CA ALA A 262 13.07 -13.82 -0.73
C ALA A 262 12.17 -12.86 -1.53
N TYR A 263 10.88 -13.17 -1.73
CA TYR A 263 9.91 -12.30 -2.40
C TYR A 263 9.14 -11.40 -1.42
N VAL A 264 8.84 -11.90 -0.23
CA VAL A 264 8.03 -11.16 0.76
C VAL A 264 8.84 -10.10 1.50
N PHE A 265 10.08 -10.41 1.90
CA PHE A 265 10.90 -9.53 2.72
C PHE A 265 11.25 -8.17 2.05
N PRO A 266 11.62 -8.11 0.75
CA PRO A 266 11.85 -6.83 0.07
C PRO A 266 10.66 -5.87 0.15
N PHE A 267 9.43 -6.39 0.09
CA PHE A 267 8.23 -5.56 0.09
C PHE A 267 8.12 -4.66 1.32
N PHE A 268 8.54 -5.17 2.49
CA PHE A 268 8.45 -4.46 3.78
C PHE A 268 9.70 -3.64 4.12
N THR A 269 10.80 -3.81 3.39
CA THR A 269 12.07 -3.11 3.66
C THR A 269 12.28 -1.88 2.80
N ILE A 270 11.63 -1.83 1.63
CA ILE A 270 11.71 -0.68 0.73
C ILE A 270 10.96 0.51 1.35
N PRO A 271 11.55 1.72 1.40
CA PRO A 271 10.90 2.89 1.97
C PRO A 271 9.58 3.18 1.28
N HIS A 272 8.52 3.45 2.06
CA HIS A 272 7.17 3.57 1.50
C HIS A 272 7.03 4.70 0.48
N THR A 273 7.71 5.83 0.70
CA THR A 273 7.47 7.10 0.00
C THR A 273 8.32 7.34 -1.23
N ILE A 274 9.14 6.39 -1.67
CA ILE A 274 10.01 6.58 -2.84
C ILE A 274 9.24 6.52 -4.15
N HIS A 275 9.84 7.07 -5.20
CA HIS A 275 9.24 7.07 -6.54
C HIS A 275 8.96 5.63 -7.02
N PRO A 276 7.78 5.34 -7.62
CA PRO A 276 7.40 3.97 -7.92
C PRO A 276 8.33 3.19 -8.84
N LEU A 277 8.91 3.86 -9.84
CA LEU A 277 9.92 3.26 -10.71
C LEU A 277 11.16 2.78 -9.94
N ILE A 278 11.61 3.56 -8.95
CA ILE A 278 12.75 3.19 -8.09
C ILE A 278 12.33 2.04 -7.17
N GLY A 279 11.12 2.10 -6.62
CA GLY A 279 10.58 1.03 -5.76
C GLY A 279 10.50 -0.32 -6.45
N TRP A 280 9.88 -0.39 -7.63
CA TRP A 280 9.82 -1.65 -8.39
C TRP A 280 11.20 -2.13 -8.84
N PHE A 281 12.11 -1.23 -9.22
CA PHE A 281 13.50 -1.59 -9.53
C PHE A 281 14.19 -2.21 -8.32
N LEU A 282 14.12 -1.56 -7.15
CA LEU A 282 14.68 -2.09 -5.90
C LEU A 282 14.04 -3.42 -5.53
N TYR A 283 12.73 -3.56 -5.64
CA TYR A 283 12.00 -4.80 -5.33
C TYR A 283 12.45 -5.96 -6.23
N LEU A 284 12.54 -5.73 -7.54
CA LEU A 284 12.99 -6.75 -8.49
C LEU A 284 14.46 -7.13 -8.27
N MET A 285 15.32 -6.14 -7.99
CA MET A 285 16.73 -6.39 -7.66
C MET A 285 16.89 -7.14 -6.34
N ALA A 286 16.15 -6.75 -5.30
CA ALA A 286 16.17 -7.35 -3.98
C ALA A 286 15.66 -8.80 -4.00
N SER A 287 14.51 -9.04 -4.63
CA SER A 287 13.94 -10.39 -4.75
C SER A 287 14.84 -11.32 -5.55
N PHE A 288 15.50 -10.82 -6.60
CA PHE A 288 16.52 -11.57 -7.35
C PHE A 288 17.76 -11.86 -6.48
N ALA A 289 18.28 -10.86 -5.78
CA ALA A 289 19.45 -11.00 -4.90
C ALA A 289 19.18 -12.02 -3.78
N LEU A 290 18.06 -11.91 -3.08
CA LEU A 290 17.70 -12.83 -2.00
C LEU A 290 17.38 -14.24 -2.52
N SER A 291 16.77 -14.37 -3.70
CA SER A 291 16.52 -15.68 -4.33
C SER A 291 17.83 -16.38 -4.70
N SER A 292 18.90 -15.63 -4.99
CA SER A 292 20.22 -16.21 -5.28
C SER A 292 20.84 -16.95 -4.09
N ILE A 293 20.41 -16.66 -2.85
CA ILE A 293 20.89 -17.33 -1.64
C ILE A 293 20.46 -18.80 -1.64
N PRO A 294 19.16 -19.16 -1.59
CA PRO A 294 18.75 -20.57 -1.59
C PRO A 294 19.10 -21.29 -2.90
N ILE A 295 19.22 -20.59 -4.03
CA ILE A 295 19.75 -21.17 -5.27
C ILE A 295 21.17 -21.71 -5.06
N ASN A 296 22.05 -20.94 -4.41
CA ASN A 296 23.46 -21.34 -4.25
C ASN A 296 23.71 -22.20 -3.00
N THR A 297 23.02 -21.93 -1.88
CA THR A 297 23.24 -22.66 -0.62
C THR A 297 22.50 -23.99 -0.55
N LEU A 298 21.34 -24.09 -1.19
CA LEU A 298 20.51 -25.30 -1.21
C LEU A 298 20.49 -25.98 -2.58
N LEU A 299 21.34 -25.52 -3.52
CA LEU A 299 21.45 -26.05 -4.88
C LEU A 299 20.11 -26.09 -5.62
N LEU A 300 19.21 -25.15 -5.35
CA LEU A 300 17.89 -25.15 -5.98
C LEU A 300 18.00 -24.79 -7.47
N PRO A 301 17.13 -25.37 -8.32
CA PRO A 301 17.12 -25.07 -9.73
C PRO A 301 16.74 -23.58 -9.94
N THR A 302 17.61 -22.84 -10.63
CA THR A 302 17.49 -21.38 -10.78
C THR A 302 16.17 -20.95 -11.43
N LEU A 303 15.80 -21.57 -12.56
CA LEU A 303 14.62 -21.17 -13.32
C LEU A 303 13.31 -21.36 -12.53
N PRO A 304 13.05 -22.51 -11.87
CA PRO A 304 11.91 -22.65 -10.97
C PRO A 304 11.86 -21.59 -9.85
N VAL A 305 12.98 -21.30 -9.19
CA VAL A 305 13.01 -20.29 -8.11
C VAL A 305 12.70 -18.89 -8.63
N LEU A 306 13.15 -18.55 -9.84
CA LEU A 306 12.93 -17.25 -10.49
C LEU A 306 11.62 -17.16 -11.29
N THR A 307 10.83 -18.24 -11.39
CA THR A 307 9.56 -18.22 -12.14
C THR A 307 8.58 -17.16 -11.62
N PRO A 308 8.38 -16.98 -10.29
CA PRO A 308 7.56 -15.89 -9.77
C PRO A 308 8.10 -14.50 -10.12
N TRP A 309 9.42 -14.33 -10.17
CA TRP A 309 10.05 -13.06 -10.57
C TRP A 309 9.62 -12.63 -11.98
N PHE A 310 9.68 -13.55 -12.95
CA PHE A 310 9.22 -13.29 -14.32
C PHE A 310 7.71 -13.01 -14.39
N GLY A 311 6.91 -13.73 -13.60
CA GLY A 311 5.47 -13.49 -13.49
C GLY A 311 5.14 -12.11 -12.92
N ILE A 312 5.84 -11.67 -11.88
CA ILE A 312 5.68 -10.32 -11.32
C ILE A 312 6.06 -9.27 -12.37
N PHE A 313 7.22 -9.41 -13.00
CA PHE A 313 7.66 -8.46 -14.04
C PHE A 313 6.65 -8.36 -15.19
N GLY A 314 6.17 -9.49 -15.71
CA GLY A 314 5.15 -9.46 -16.77
C GLY A 314 3.81 -8.90 -16.29
N THR A 315 3.41 -9.14 -15.04
CA THR A 315 2.21 -8.51 -14.45
C THR A 315 2.34 -6.98 -14.42
N LEU A 316 3.52 -6.45 -14.09
CA LEU A 316 3.78 -5.01 -14.13
C LEU A 316 3.67 -4.45 -15.55
N LEU A 317 4.15 -5.17 -16.56
CA LEU A 317 4.00 -4.78 -17.96
C LEU A 317 2.53 -4.75 -18.39
N VAL A 318 1.76 -5.78 -18.02
CA VAL A 318 0.31 -5.82 -18.26
C VAL A 318 -0.36 -4.63 -17.58
N MET A 319 -0.04 -4.36 -16.31
CA MET A 319 -0.61 -3.21 -15.59
C MET A 319 -0.22 -1.86 -16.19
N ALA A 320 1.00 -1.72 -16.71
CA ALA A 320 1.53 -0.48 -17.28
C ALA A 320 1.05 -0.21 -18.71
N PHE A 321 0.40 -1.19 -19.35
CA PHE A 321 -0.08 -1.04 -20.72
C PHE A 321 -1.12 0.09 -20.83
N PRO A 322 -0.93 1.07 -21.74
CA PRO A 322 -1.72 2.30 -21.74
C PRO A 322 -3.07 2.18 -22.46
N TRP A 323 -3.28 1.14 -23.28
CA TRP A 323 -4.42 1.09 -24.21
C TRP A 323 -5.62 0.30 -23.68
N TYR A 324 -5.82 0.27 -22.37
CA TYR A 324 -7.06 -0.29 -21.82
C TYR A 324 -8.24 0.66 -22.05
N PRO A 325 -9.39 0.16 -22.51
CA PRO A 325 -10.58 1.00 -22.72
C PRO A 325 -11.17 1.50 -21.39
N ASP A 326 -11.07 0.68 -20.34
CA ASP A 326 -11.51 1.00 -18.99
C ASP A 326 -10.79 0.14 -17.94
N GLY A 327 -11.06 0.42 -16.67
CA GLY A 327 -10.41 -0.26 -15.56
C GLY A 327 -10.84 -1.71 -15.36
N VAL A 328 -12.05 -2.06 -15.80
CA VAL A 328 -12.57 -3.42 -15.69
C VAL A 328 -11.83 -4.33 -16.67
N VAL A 329 -11.66 -3.90 -17.92
CA VAL A 329 -10.88 -4.64 -18.91
C VAL A 329 -9.43 -4.77 -18.47
N ARG A 330 -8.85 -3.72 -17.89
CA ARG A 330 -7.50 -3.77 -17.29
C ARG A 330 -7.41 -4.82 -16.18
N ALA A 331 -8.35 -4.81 -15.24
CA ALA A 331 -8.38 -5.78 -14.13
C ALA A 331 -8.55 -7.22 -14.63
N LEU A 332 -9.44 -7.44 -15.60
CA LEU A 332 -9.64 -8.75 -16.24
C LEU A 332 -8.38 -9.21 -16.98
N SER A 333 -7.64 -8.31 -17.61
CA SER A 333 -6.39 -8.64 -18.30
C SER A 333 -5.29 -9.06 -17.32
N VAL A 334 -5.18 -8.37 -16.18
CA VAL A 334 -4.29 -8.76 -15.08
C VAL A 334 -4.68 -10.13 -14.52
N PHE A 335 -5.98 -10.35 -14.29
CA PHE A 335 -6.49 -11.63 -13.82
C PHE A 335 -6.21 -12.77 -14.83
N GLY A 336 -6.45 -12.53 -16.12
CA GLY A 336 -6.14 -13.47 -17.20
C GLY A 336 -4.65 -13.80 -17.26
N TYR A 337 -3.78 -12.79 -17.14
CA TYR A 337 -2.34 -13.00 -17.06
C TYR A 337 -1.93 -13.85 -15.85
N ALA A 338 -2.47 -13.54 -14.67
CA ALA A 338 -2.19 -14.30 -13.45
C ALA A 338 -2.67 -15.76 -13.56
N PHE A 339 -3.86 -15.97 -14.15
CA PHE A 339 -4.40 -17.29 -14.44
C PHE A 339 -3.50 -18.08 -15.39
N CYS A 340 -3.01 -17.45 -16.48
CA CYS A 340 -2.06 -18.06 -17.40
C CYS A 340 -0.71 -18.38 -16.74
N CYS A 341 -0.26 -17.58 -15.78
CA CYS A 341 1.00 -17.79 -15.06
C CYS A 341 0.92 -18.87 -13.98
N ALA A 342 -0.27 -19.10 -13.41
CA ALA A 342 -0.45 -20.00 -12.27
C ALA A 342 0.04 -21.45 -12.51
N PRO A 343 -0.23 -22.10 -13.67
CA PRO A 343 0.32 -23.41 -13.98
C PRO A 343 1.86 -23.44 -14.00
N PHE A 344 2.51 -22.40 -14.51
CA PHE A 344 3.97 -22.32 -14.55
C PHE A 344 4.57 -22.19 -13.16
N VAL A 345 3.97 -21.35 -12.30
CA VAL A 345 4.36 -21.22 -10.89
C VAL A 345 4.14 -22.53 -10.14
N TRP A 346 3.04 -23.23 -10.40
CA TRP A 346 2.77 -24.54 -9.81
C TRP A 346 3.79 -25.60 -10.24
N VAL A 347 4.09 -25.69 -11.54
CA VAL A 347 5.14 -26.60 -12.06
C VAL A 347 6.50 -26.24 -11.48
N ALA A 348 6.84 -24.96 -11.36
CA ALA A 348 8.07 -24.52 -10.72
C ALA A 348 8.14 -24.97 -9.24
N PHE A 349 7.05 -24.82 -8.49
CA PHE A 349 6.96 -25.32 -7.12
C PHE A 349 7.17 -26.84 -7.04
N LEU A 350 6.53 -27.62 -7.91
CA LEU A 350 6.73 -29.08 -7.98
C LEU A 350 8.16 -29.46 -8.35
N LYS A 351 8.82 -28.70 -9.24
CA LYS A 351 10.23 -28.91 -9.58
C LYS A 351 11.15 -28.64 -8.38
N ILE A 352 10.88 -27.60 -7.59
CA ILE A 352 11.64 -27.30 -6.37
C ILE A 352 11.48 -28.43 -5.34
N THR A 353 10.25 -28.87 -5.06
CA THR A 353 10.00 -29.92 -4.07
C THR A 353 10.54 -31.28 -4.49
N SER A 354 10.44 -31.63 -5.77
CA SER A 354 11.05 -32.84 -6.34
C SER A 354 12.58 -32.79 -6.28
N HIS A 355 13.20 -31.65 -6.64
CA HIS A 355 14.65 -31.49 -6.56
C HIS A 355 15.16 -31.61 -5.11
N LEU A 356 14.46 -30.99 -4.16
CA LEU A 356 14.75 -31.13 -2.73
C LEU A 356 14.63 -32.58 -2.25
N GLN A 357 13.62 -33.33 -2.73
CA GLN A 357 13.48 -34.76 -2.42
C GLN A 357 14.70 -35.56 -2.92
N VAL A 358 15.11 -35.34 -4.17
CA VAL A 358 16.28 -36.03 -4.76
C VAL A 358 17.57 -35.68 -4.02
N LEU A 359 17.77 -34.42 -3.62
CA LEU A 359 18.94 -34.00 -2.83
C LEU A 359 18.98 -34.71 -1.48
N ILE A 360 17.84 -34.75 -0.77
CA ILE A 360 17.70 -35.45 0.51
C ILE A 360 18.00 -36.95 0.34
N GLU A 361 17.45 -37.60 -0.69
CA GLU A 361 17.68 -39.03 -0.94
C GLU A 361 19.15 -39.32 -1.26
N LYS A 362 19.80 -38.48 -2.08
CA LYS A 362 21.24 -38.61 -2.39
C LYS A 362 22.08 -38.45 -1.13
N GLU A 363 21.80 -37.45 -0.28
CA GLU A 363 22.52 -37.25 0.98
C GLU A 363 22.31 -38.38 2.00
N VAL A 364 21.18 -39.10 1.95
CA VAL A 364 20.96 -40.31 2.77
C VAL A 364 21.72 -41.52 2.21
N LEU A 365 21.90 -41.59 0.89
CA LEU A 365 22.56 -42.71 0.22
C LEU A 365 24.10 -42.64 0.28
N PHE A 366 24.69 -41.45 0.18
CA PHE A 366 26.15 -41.26 0.16
C PHE A 366 26.90 -41.66 1.46
N PRO A 367 26.35 -41.49 2.68
CA PRO A 367 26.95 -42.01 3.91
C PRO A 367 26.98 -43.54 3.95
N ARG A 368 25.96 -44.21 3.41
CA ARG A 368 25.84 -45.68 3.44
C ARG A 368 26.87 -46.39 2.57
N LEU A 369 27.36 -45.74 1.51
CA LEU A 369 28.42 -46.27 0.64
C LEU A 369 29.84 -45.94 1.15
N GLY A 370 29.98 -44.95 2.04
CA GLY A 370 31.26 -44.62 2.68
C GLY A 370 31.61 -45.53 3.86
N GLU A 371 30.65 -46.22 4.46
CA GLU A 371 30.86 -47.15 5.58
C GLU A 371 30.99 -48.62 5.16
N SER A 372 30.66 -48.99 3.93
CA SER A 372 30.79 -50.38 3.43
C SER A 372 32.17 -50.70 2.83
N GLY A 373 33.14 -49.81 2.97
CA GLY A 373 34.46 -49.89 2.34
C GLY A 373 35.64 -50.08 3.29
N THR A 374 35.49 -50.71 4.45
CA THR A 374 36.63 -51.12 5.29
C THR A 374 36.31 -52.33 6.16
N THR A 375 37.23 -53.31 6.17
CA THR A 375 37.29 -54.60 6.91
C THR A 375 36.55 -55.75 6.22
N SER A 376 37.11 -56.94 5.95
CA SER A 376 38.19 -57.75 6.54
C SER A 376 38.72 -58.75 5.46
N GLY A 377 39.87 -59.41 5.53
CA GLY A 377 40.81 -59.59 6.63
C GLY A 377 42.14 -60.14 6.11
N PHE A 378 43.22 -59.66 6.74
CA PHE A 378 44.50 -60.34 6.80
C PHE A 378 44.35 -61.54 7.75
N SER A 379 44.54 -62.76 7.25
CA SER A 379 44.91 -63.92 8.09
C SER A 379 46.00 -64.72 7.37
N LYS A 380 47.20 -64.67 7.96
CA LYS A 380 48.35 -65.56 7.69
C LYS A 380 47.99 -67.03 7.96
N LEU A 381 48.51 -67.97 7.18
CA LEU A 381 49.48 -69.02 7.60
C LEU A 381 49.72 -70.10 6.53
N TYR A 382 51.01 -70.42 6.37
CA TYR A 382 51.71 -71.47 5.59
C TYR A 382 51.72 -71.38 4.07
#